data_AF-A0A966CKC8-F1
#
_entry.id   AF-A0A966CKC8-F1
#
_cell.length_a   1.000
_cell.length_b   1.000
_cell.length_c   1.000
_cell.angle_alpha   90.00
_cell.angle_beta   90.00
_cell.angle_gamma   90.00
#
_symmetry.space_group_name_H-M   'P 1'
#
loop_
_entity.id
_entity.type
_entity.pdbx_description
1 polymer ?
#
loop_
_entity_poly.entity_id
_entity_poly.type
_entity_poly.pdbx_seq_one_letter_code
_entity_poly.pdbx_strand_id
1 'polypeptide(L)'
;FAKFLPEERVTAILSRMEAEKGDLLLFVADKPAVTFETLGRLRVFLGDRLGLRDPDVLGFCWIIDFPFVMWNEEEKRWDPSHHLFTAPVPEDIPLLDTEPGKARGQQYDMVLNNYEVGGGSIRIHRRELQEKVFELIGLDPQVACQRFGHLLEAFEYGTPPHGGIAPGIDRIVMILANEPNIREVIAFPKNQAARDVMAGAPSPAEPGQLKELHIAIRE
;
A
#
# COMPACT_ATOMS: atom_id res chain seq x y z
N PHE A 1 2.32 18.61 29.54
CA PHE A 1 3.35 17.59 29.29
C PHE A 1 4.57 17.79 30.17
N ALA A 2 5.36 18.87 30.00
CA ALA A 2 6.60 19.09 30.79
C ALA A 2 6.41 19.06 32.32
N LYS A 3 5.31 19.63 32.84
CA LYS A 3 4.99 19.59 34.28
C LYS A 3 4.79 18.19 34.89
N PHE A 4 4.65 17.16 34.04
CA PHE A 4 4.43 15.77 34.45
C PHE A 4 5.68 14.91 34.30
N LEU A 5 6.80 15.49 33.86
CA LEU A 5 8.06 14.80 33.66
C LEU A 5 9.14 15.39 34.59
N PRO A 6 10.04 14.56 35.14
CA PRO A 6 11.24 15.03 35.79
C PRO A 6 12.07 15.90 34.84
N GLU A 7 12.77 16.91 35.37
CA GLU A 7 13.61 17.82 34.59
C GLU A 7 14.64 17.08 33.74
N GLU A 8 15.28 16.05 34.28
CA GLU A 8 16.21 15.17 33.56
C GLU A 8 15.59 14.57 32.29
N ARG A 9 14.31 14.14 32.35
CA ARG A 9 13.61 13.59 31.18
C ARG A 9 13.30 14.66 30.15
N VAL A 10 12.94 15.87 30.59
CA VAL A 10 12.72 16.99 29.68
C VAL A 10 14.02 17.33 28.94
N THR A 11 15.13 17.43 29.66
CA THR A 11 16.46 17.68 29.08
C THR A 11 16.87 16.57 28.11
N ALA A 12 16.62 15.31 28.45
CA ALA A 12 16.91 14.18 27.56
C ALA A 12 16.08 14.22 26.26
N ILE A 13 14.79 14.60 26.35
CA ILE A 13 13.94 14.77 25.17
C ILE A 13 14.43 15.91 24.29
N LEU A 14 14.72 17.08 24.89
CA LEU A 14 15.22 18.24 24.15
C LEU A 14 16.54 17.92 23.43
N SER A 15 17.47 17.25 24.11
CA SER A 15 18.74 16.83 23.53
C SER A 15 18.56 15.81 22.40
N ARG A 16 17.64 14.84 22.55
CA ARG A 16 17.39 13.82 21.52
C ARG A 16 16.72 14.38 20.27
N MET A 17 15.88 15.39 20.44
CA MET A 17 15.18 16.06 19.34
C MET A 17 16.00 17.21 18.74
N GLU A 18 17.20 17.48 19.29
CA GLU A 18 18.06 18.61 18.89
C GLU A 18 17.31 19.95 18.88
N ALA A 19 16.42 20.14 19.86
CA ALA A 19 15.51 21.28 19.90
C ALA A 19 16.20 22.55 20.45
N GLU A 20 16.04 23.66 19.75
CA GLU A 20 16.56 24.97 20.13
C GLU A 20 15.47 25.91 20.68
N LYS A 21 15.90 27.02 21.27
CA LYS A 21 14.98 28.03 21.78
C LYS A 21 14.19 28.66 20.62
N GLY A 22 12.88 28.43 20.61
CA GLY A 22 11.98 28.90 19.55
C GLY A 22 11.26 27.75 18.86
N ASP A 23 11.78 26.53 19.00
CA ASP A 23 11.18 25.34 18.41
C ASP A 23 9.94 24.87 19.17
N LEU A 24 9.05 24.20 18.43
CA LEU A 24 7.86 23.55 18.95
C LEU A 24 7.96 22.04 18.74
N LEU A 25 7.99 21.30 19.84
CA LEU A 25 7.91 19.84 19.82
C LEU A 25 6.46 19.37 19.94
N LEU A 26 6.02 18.54 19.00
CA LEU A 26 4.68 17.95 18.95
C LEU A 26 4.76 16.46 19.24
N PHE A 27 3.86 15.95 20.09
CA PHE A 27 3.87 14.57 20.53
C PHE A 27 2.50 13.92 20.34
N VAL A 28 2.51 12.65 19.91
CA VAL A 28 1.36 11.74 19.87
C VAL A 28 1.79 10.49 20.61
N ALA A 29 0.93 9.99 21.51
CA ALA A 29 1.21 8.81 22.31
C ALA A 29 0.02 7.84 22.20
N ASP A 30 0.16 6.86 21.31
CA ASP A 30 -0.84 5.81 21.05
C ASP A 30 -0.11 4.53 20.59
N LYS A 31 -0.86 3.54 20.10
CA LYS A 31 -0.31 2.39 19.37
C LYS A 31 0.61 2.87 18.22
N PRO A 32 1.66 2.11 17.87
CA PRO A 32 2.58 2.49 16.80
C PRO A 32 1.90 2.90 15.49
N ALA A 33 0.91 2.12 15.02
CA ALA A 33 0.19 2.41 13.78
C ALA A 33 -0.51 3.78 13.79
N VAL A 34 -1.18 4.13 14.89
CA VAL A 34 -1.87 5.42 15.05
C VAL A 34 -0.85 6.56 15.15
N THR A 35 0.22 6.34 15.92
CA THR A 35 1.26 7.34 16.16
C THR A 35 2.02 7.67 14.87
N PHE A 36 2.46 6.66 14.12
CA PHE A 36 3.20 6.83 12.87
C PHE A 36 2.36 7.52 11.80
N GLU A 37 1.10 7.10 11.62
CA GLU A 37 0.19 7.72 10.65
C GLU A 37 -0.09 9.19 11.00
N THR A 38 -0.39 9.47 12.26
CA THR A 38 -0.73 10.84 12.70
C THR A 38 0.46 11.78 12.57
N LEU A 39 1.64 11.38 13.06
CA LEU A 39 2.85 12.20 12.98
C LEU A 39 3.37 12.32 11.54
N GLY A 40 3.23 11.27 10.71
CA GLY A 40 3.56 11.31 9.30
C GLY A 40 2.74 12.36 8.55
N ARG A 41 1.40 12.34 8.71
CA ARG A 41 0.51 13.35 8.13
C ARG A 41 0.79 14.75 8.63
N LEU A 42 1.00 14.91 9.94
CA LEU A 42 1.30 16.20 10.56
C LEU A 42 2.61 16.79 10.03
N ARG A 43 3.64 15.95 9.86
CA ARG A 43 4.93 16.34 9.28
C ARG A 43 4.77 16.87 7.85
N VAL A 44 4.02 16.17 7.01
CA VAL A 44 3.78 16.60 5.62
C VAL A 44 2.99 17.91 5.58
N PHE A 45 1.91 18.00 6.36
CA PHE A 45 1.08 19.20 6.48
C PHE A 45 1.89 20.43 6.93
N LEU A 46 2.74 20.28 7.95
CA LEU A 46 3.61 21.37 8.40
C LEU A 46 4.68 21.71 7.36
N GLY A 47 5.22 20.72 6.65
CA GLY A 47 6.15 20.93 5.55
C GLY A 47 5.56 21.84 4.46
N ASP A 48 4.31 21.58 4.07
CA ASP A 48 3.58 22.43 3.11
C ASP A 48 3.28 23.81 3.69
N ARG A 49 2.69 23.86 4.90
CA ARG A 49 2.26 25.11 5.53
C ARG A 49 3.41 26.07 5.82
N LEU A 50 4.58 25.55 6.14
CA LEU A 50 5.78 26.33 6.45
C LEU A 50 6.66 26.58 5.23
N GLY A 51 6.30 26.06 4.05
CA GLY A 51 7.08 26.24 2.82
C GLY A 51 8.45 25.53 2.85
N LEU A 52 8.55 24.41 3.56
CA LEU A 52 9.80 23.64 3.73
C LEU A 52 10.02 22.61 2.61
N ARG A 53 9.04 22.43 1.72
CA ARG A 53 9.12 21.52 0.57
C ARG A 53 9.39 22.34 -0.68
N ASP A 54 10.60 22.16 -1.22
CA ASP A 54 11.02 22.76 -2.47
C ASP A 54 10.31 22.03 -3.64
N PRO A 55 9.46 22.73 -4.44
CA PRO A 55 8.75 22.12 -5.56
C PRO A 55 9.67 21.74 -6.73
N ASP A 56 10.87 22.31 -6.81
CA ASP A 56 11.81 22.05 -7.90
C ASP A 56 12.71 20.82 -7.62
N VAL A 57 12.60 20.22 -6.42
CA VAL A 57 13.37 19.04 -6.02
C VAL A 57 12.54 17.77 -6.18
N LEU A 58 13.09 16.80 -6.91
CA LEU A 58 12.54 15.44 -7.01
C LEU A 58 13.30 14.50 -6.08
N GLY A 59 12.71 14.23 -4.91
CA GLY A 59 13.21 13.28 -3.93
C GLY A 59 12.65 11.87 -4.17
N PHE A 60 13.48 10.98 -4.72
CA PHE A 60 13.15 9.57 -4.91
C PHE A 60 13.67 8.71 -3.77
N CYS A 61 12.91 7.69 -3.38
CA CYS A 61 13.41 6.60 -2.56
C CYS A 61 12.72 5.28 -2.88
N TRP A 62 13.43 4.18 -2.64
CA TRP A 62 12.87 2.85 -2.61
C TRP A 62 12.53 2.49 -1.17
N ILE A 63 11.30 2.02 -0.96
CA ILE A 63 10.92 1.32 0.26
C ILE A 63 10.97 -0.17 -0.05
N ILE A 64 11.69 -0.92 0.78
CA ILE A 64 11.89 -2.36 0.65
C ILE A 64 11.70 -3.01 2.03
N ASP A 65 11.85 -4.33 2.10
CA ASP A 65 11.71 -5.11 3.35
C ASP A 65 10.34 -4.94 4.01
N PHE A 66 9.29 -4.84 3.19
CA PHE A 66 7.91 -4.87 3.66
C PHE A 66 7.62 -6.18 4.41
N PRO A 67 6.77 -6.15 5.44
CA PRO A 67 6.21 -7.37 6.03
C PRO A 67 5.61 -8.25 4.93
N PHE A 68 5.71 -9.56 5.04
CA PHE A 68 5.12 -10.49 4.07
C PHE A 68 3.59 -10.56 4.22
N VAL A 69 3.13 -10.58 5.47
CA VAL A 69 1.72 -10.60 5.86
C VAL A 69 1.48 -9.62 7.00
N MET A 70 0.24 -9.18 7.13
CA MET A 70 -0.26 -8.30 8.19
C MET A 70 -1.35 -9.04 8.95
N TRP A 71 -1.35 -8.94 10.28
CA TRP A 71 -2.41 -9.53 11.09
C TRP A 71 -3.68 -8.68 11.01
N ASN A 72 -4.78 -9.28 10.62
CA ASN A 72 -6.10 -8.67 10.63
C ASN A 72 -6.81 -9.03 11.93
N GLU A 73 -6.94 -8.05 12.83
CA GLU A 73 -7.58 -8.23 14.14
C GLU A 73 -9.09 -8.49 14.05
N GLU A 74 -9.76 -7.99 13.02
CA GLU A 74 -11.21 -8.13 12.85
C GLU A 74 -11.57 -9.53 12.36
N GLU A 75 -10.87 -10.00 11.33
CA GLU A 75 -11.11 -11.30 10.70
C GLU A 75 -10.29 -12.44 11.33
N LYS A 76 -9.36 -12.10 12.24
CA LYS A 76 -8.47 -13.03 12.95
C LYS A 76 -7.68 -13.93 12.00
N ARG A 77 -7.12 -13.33 10.95
CA ARG A 77 -6.32 -14.03 9.94
C ARG A 77 -5.16 -13.17 9.44
N TRP A 78 -4.25 -13.79 8.71
CA TRP A 78 -3.20 -13.08 8.00
C TRP A 78 -3.70 -12.59 6.65
N ASP A 79 -3.49 -11.31 6.36
CA ASP A 79 -3.69 -10.73 5.04
C ASP A 79 -2.33 -10.49 4.37
N PRO A 80 -2.22 -10.66 3.03
CA PRO A 80 -1.01 -10.29 2.32
C PRO A 80 -0.76 -8.78 2.43
N SER A 81 0.49 -8.36 2.65
CA SER A 81 0.85 -6.94 2.72
C SER A 81 0.72 -6.22 1.37
N HIS A 82 0.80 -6.95 0.26
CA HIS A 82 0.71 -6.44 -1.10
C HIS A 82 -0.24 -7.26 -1.96
N HIS A 83 0.27 -8.33 -2.57
CA HIS A 83 -0.52 -9.29 -3.32
C HIS A 83 -0.11 -10.70 -2.90
N LEU A 84 -1.07 -11.61 -2.82
CA LEU A 84 -0.92 -13.04 -2.48
C LEU A 84 0.04 -13.87 -3.36
N PHE A 85 0.64 -13.28 -4.40
CA PHE A 85 1.65 -13.92 -5.27
C PHE A 85 3.07 -13.41 -5.01
N THR A 86 3.23 -12.47 -4.08
CA THR A 86 4.54 -11.95 -3.69
C THR A 86 5.37 -13.08 -3.07
N ALA A 87 6.64 -13.18 -3.44
CA ALA A 87 7.55 -14.12 -2.83
C ALA A 87 8.02 -13.59 -1.46
N PRO A 88 8.08 -14.44 -0.42
CA PRO A 88 8.83 -14.11 0.79
C PRO A 88 10.33 -14.01 0.48
N VAL A 89 11.09 -13.32 1.34
CA VAL A 89 12.55 -13.40 1.34
C VAL A 89 12.95 -14.86 1.61
N PRO A 90 13.86 -15.48 0.84
CA PRO A 90 14.18 -16.91 0.99
C PRO A 90 14.59 -17.33 2.39
N GLU A 91 15.34 -16.48 3.10
CA GLU A 91 15.79 -16.70 4.48
C GLU A 91 14.63 -16.74 5.49
N ASP A 92 13.52 -16.10 5.16
CA ASP A 92 12.36 -15.92 6.04
C ASP A 92 11.26 -16.98 5.77
N ILE A 93 11.41 -17.83 4.75
CA ILE A 93 10.44 -18.90 4.43
C ILE A 93 10.11 -19.80 5.63
N PRO A 94 11.08 -20.21 6.49
CA PRO A 94 10.78 -20.99 7.69
C PRO A 94 9.91 -20.25 8.72
N LEU A 95 9.89 -18.91 8.70
CA LEU A 95 9.06 -18.11 9.61
C LEU A 95 7.57 -18.24 9.27
N LEU A 96 7.22 -18.63 8.04
CA LEU A 96 5.82 -18.80 7.63
C LEU A 96 5.09 -19.88 8.46
N ASP A 97 5.82 -20.86 9.00
CA ASP A 97 5.25 -21.94 9.84
C ASP A 97 5.16 -21.57 11.33
N THR A 98 5.89 -20.53 11.76
CA THR A 98 6.10 -20.22 13.18
C THR A 98 5.68 -18.81 13.55
N GLU A 99 6.31 -17.81 12.95
CA GLU A 99 6.10 -16.39 13.22
C GLU A 99 5.94 -15.59 11.91
N PRO A 100 4.85 -15.81 11.15
CA PRO A 100 4.68 -15.27 9.80
C PRO A 100 4.72 -13.74 9.74
N GLY A 101 4.32 -13.05 10.82
CA GLY A 101 4.41 -11.59 10.93
C GLY A 101 5.84 -11.03 10.98
N LYS A 102 6.87 -11.88 11.15
CA LYS A 102 8.30 -11.49 11.06
C LYS A 102 8.89 -11.72 9.67
N ALA A 103 8.21 -12.46 8.80
CA ALA A 103 8.71 -12.72 7.45
C ALA A 103 8.62 -11.44 6.61
N ARG A 104 9.66 -11.18 5.81
CA ARG A 104 9.67 -10.09 4.82
C ARG A 104 9.20 -10.60 3.47
N GLY A 105 8.47 -9.74 2.75
CA GLY A 105 8.14 -9.93 1.35
C GLY A 105 9.21 -9.30 0.45
N GLN A 106 9.47 -9.91 -0.70
CA GLN A 106 10.27 -9.31 -1.77
C GLN A 106 9.44 -8.28 -2.56
N GLN A 107 8.76 -7.38 -1.84
CA GLN A 107 8.04 -6.22 -2.35
C GLN A 107 8.95 -5.00 -2.32
N TYR A 108 8.72 -4.09 -3.27
CA TYR A 108 9.38 -2.80 -3.34
C TYR A 108 8.43 -1.73 -3.89
N ASP A 109 8.46 -0.55 -3.28
CA ASP A 109 7.69 0.61 -3.71
C ASP A 109 8.67 1.75 -4.05
N MET A 110 8.47 2.38 -5.20
CA MET A 110 9.13 3.63 -5.58
C MET A 110 8.29 4.79 -5.05
N VAL A 111 8.92 5.64 -4.26
CA VAL A 111 8.30 6.87 -3.74
C VAL A 111 8.97 8.08 -4.38
N LEU A 112 8.15 9.06 -4.76
CA LEU A 112 8.57 10.37 -5.24
C LEU A 112 7.81 11.45 -4.46
N ASN A 113 8.53 12.31 -3.74
CA ASN A 113 7.97 13.47 -3.05
C ASN A 113 6.71 13.13 -2.20
N ASN A 114 6.78 12.04 -1.42
CA ASN A 114 5.69 11.53 -0.56
C ASN A 114 4.51 10.87 -1.30
N TYR A 115 4.66 10.59 -2.60
CA TYR A 115 3.72 9.74 -3.35
C TYR A 115 4.37 8.41 -3.68
N GLU A 116 3.65 7.32 -3.45
CA GLU A 116 3.93 6.05 -4.11
C GLU A 116 3.70 6.24 -5.63
N VAL A 117 4.74 6.08 -6.44
CA VAL A 117 4.69 6.25 -7.90
C VAL A 117 4.93 4.95 -8.66
N GLY A 118 5.20 3.86 -7.95
CA GLY A 118 5.18 2.52 -8.50
C GLY A 118 5.38 1.48 -7.41
N GLY A 119 4.84 0.29 -7.63
CA GLY A 119 4.93 -0.82 -6.69
C GLY A 119 5.09 -2.14 -7.43
N GLY A 120 5.81 -3.06 -6.81
CA GLY A 120 6.14 -4.33 -7.43
C GLY A 120 6.59 -5.38 -6.43
N SER A 121 6.72 -6.61 -6.93
CA SER A 121 7.35 -7.67 -6.15
C SER A 121 7.94 -8.77 -7.01
N ILE A 122 8.90 -9.51 -6.44
CA ILE A 122 9.27 -10.83 -6.95
C ILE A 122 8.13 -11.78 -6.67
N ARG A 123 7.84 -12.68 -7.62
CA ARG A 123 6.69 -13.56 -7.57
C ARG A 123 7.05 -14.98 -7.16
N ILE A 124 6.12 -15.63 -6.48
CA ILE A 124 6.17 -17.06 -6.25
C ILE A 124 6.02 -17.76 -7.61
N HIS A 125 6.90 -18.72 -7.87
CA HIS A 125 6.92 -19.53 -9.09
C HIS A 125 6.91 -21.04 -8.79
N ARG A 126 6.72 -21.42 -7.52
CA ARG A 126 6.65 -22.81 -7.06
C ARG A 126 5.29 -23.06 -6.44
N ARG A 127 4.60 -24.10 -6.92
CA ARG A 127 3.26 -24.49 -6.48
C ARG A 127 3.16 -24.69 -4.98
N GLU A 128 4.04 -25.51 -4.41
CA GLU A 128 4.04 -25.83 -2.97
C GLU A 128 4.11 -24.57 -2.08
N LEU A 129 4.96 -23.60 -2.46
CA LEU A 129 5.06 -22.34 -1.73
C LEU A 129 3.80 -21.49 -1.89
N GLN A 130 3.20 -21.46 -3.09
CA GLN A 130 1.97 -20.71 -3.31
C GLN A 130 0.78 -21.29 -2.54
N GLU A 131 0.66 -22.62 -2.49
CA GLU A 131 -0.37 -23.32 -1.73
C GLU A 131 -0.20 -23.07 -0.22
N LYS A 132 1.03 -23.09 0.28
CA LYS A 132 1.34 -22.70 1.67
C LYS A 132 0.93 -21.25 1.99
N VAL A 133 1.12 -20.32 1.05
CA VAL A 133 0.68 -18.93 1.22
C VAL A 133 -0.84 -18.82 1.21
N PHE A 134 -1.54 -19.58 0.37
CA PHE A 134 -3.01 -19.64 0.39
C PHE A 134 -3.55 -20.15 1.71
N GLU A 135 -2.95 -21.22 2.26
CA GLU A 135 -3.32 -21.75 3.57
C GLU A 135 -3.08 -20.71 4.68
N LEU A 136 -1.92 -20.04 4.67
CA LEU A 136 -1.57 -19.01 5.66
C LEU A 136 -2.60 -17.86 5.72
N ILE A 137 -3.12 -17.43 4.57
CA ILE A 137 -4.13 -16.36 4.48
C ILE A 137 -5.58 -16.86 4.66
N GLY A 138 -5.75 -18.14 5.01
CA GLY A 138 -7.05 -18.77 5.26
C GLY A 138 -7.88 -19.03 4.01
N LEU A 139 -7.25 -19.16 2.84
CA LEU A 139 -7.95 -19.51 1.61
C LEU A 139 -8.16 -21.02 1.53
N ASP A 140 -9.42 -21.45 1.50
CA ASP A 140 -9.78 -22.86 1.36
C ASP A 140 -9.16 -23.46 0.08
N PRO A 141 -8.57 -24.68 0.14
CA PRO A 141 -7.93 -25.30 -1.02
C PRO A 141 -8.83 -25.49 -2.25
N GLN A 142 -10.12 -25.79 -2.06
CA GLN A 142 -11.05 -25.92 -3.19
C GLN A 142 -11.32 -24.56 -3.83
N VAL A 143 -11.50 -23.53 -3.01
CA VAL A 143 -11.66 -22.14 -3.48
C VAL A 143 -10.39 -21.65 -4.18
N ALA A 144 -9.21 -21.95 -3.64
CA ALA A 144 -7.93 -21.63 -4.24
C ALA A 144 -7.78 -22.31 -5.62
N CYS A 145 -8.12 -23.58 -5.73
CA CYS A 145 -8.11 -24.31 -6.99
C CYS A 145 -9.12 -23.75 -8.01
N GLN A 146 -10.34 -23.44 -7.58
CA GLN A 146 -11.36 -22.85 -8.46
C GLN A 146 -10.94 -21.48 -9.02
N ARG A 147 -10.29 -20.63 -8.19
CA ARG A 147 -9.90 -19.27 -8.59
C ARG A 147 -8.55 -19.23 -9.31
N PHE A 148 -7.59 -20.03 -8.85
CA PHE A 148 -6.17 -19.92 -9.21
C PHE A 148 -5.56 -21.24 -9.72
N GLY A 149 -6.35 -22.29 -9.91
CA GLY A 149 -5.86 -23.61 -10.34
C GLY A 149 -5.09 -23.57 -11.65
N HIS A 150 -5.53 -22.75 -12.61
CA HIS A 150 -4.83 -22.53 -13.87
C HIS A 150 -3.40 -21.97 -13.67
N LEU A 151 -3.21 -21.09 -12.67
CA LEU A 151 -1.90 -20.54 -12.34
C LEU A 151 -1.03 -21.58 -11.62
N LEU A 152 -1.61 -22.32 -10.68
CA LEU A 152 -0.91 -23.40 -9.97
C LEU A 152 -0.45 -24.51 -10.92
N GLU A 153 -1.27 -24.82 -11.93
CA GLU A 153 -0.90 -25.77 -13.00
C GLU A 153 0.23 -25.21 -13.87
N ALA A 154 0.20 -23.91 -14.21
CA ALA A 154 1.28 -23.28 -14.97
C ALA A 154 2.65 -23.35 -14.26
N PHE A 155 2.68 -23.32 -12.92
CA PHE A 155 3.92 -23.47 -12.15
C PHE A 155 4.61 -24.83 -12.37
N GLU A 156 3.86 -25.88 -12.72
CA GLU A 156 4.38 -27.24 -12.97
C GLU A 156 5.08 -27.38 -14.33
N TYR A 157 4.85 -26.44 -15.26
CA TYR A 157 5.45 -26.48 -16.60
C TYR A 157 6.78 -25.70 -16.71
N GLY A 158 7.47 -25.50 -15.58
CA GLY A 158 8.77 -24.82 -15.56
C GLY A 158 8.67 -23.30 -15.57
N THR A 159 7.74 -22.73 -14.79
CA THR A 159 7.65 -21.27 -14.62
C THR A 159 8.96 -20.72 -14.05
N PRO A 160 9.63 -19.77 -14.73
CA PRO A 160 10.90 -19.22 -14.25
C PRO A 160 10.69 -18.30 -13.03
N PRO A 161 11.74 -18.02 -12.25
CA PRO A 161 11.73 -16.88 -11.35
C PRO A 161 11.37 -15.60 -12.11
N HIS A 162 10.36 -14.88 -11.63
CA HIS A 162 9.86 -13.68 -12.29
C HIS A 162 9.46 -12.63 -11.26
N GLY A 163 9.40 -11.38 -11.72
CA GLY A 163 9.06 -10.22 -10.92
C GLY A 163 8.55 -9.11 -11.83
N GLY A 164 7.94 -8.09 -11.25
CA GLY A 164 7.45 -6.98 -12.04
C GLY A 164 7.09 -5.79 -11.17
N ILE A 165 6.91 -4.65 -11.83
CA ILE A 165 6.54 -3.38 -11.24
C ILE A 165 5.46 -2.70 -12.08
N ALA A 166 4.55 -2.01 -11.43
CA ALA A 166 3.52 -1.20 -12.08
C ALA A 166 3.70 0.27 -11.69
N PRO A 167 4.02 1.18 -12.64
CA PRO A 167 4.12 2.61 -12.36
C PRO A 167 2.75 3.28 -12.34
N GLY A 168 2.53 4.17 -11.38
CA GLY A 168 1.39 5.08 -11.34
C GLY A 168 1.62 6.29 -12.24
N ILE A 169 1.43 6.10 -13.56
CA ILE A 169 1.76 7.12 -14.59
C ILE A 169 1.07 8.45 -14.28
N ASP A 170 -0.22 8.46 -13.92
CA ASP A 170 -0.94 9.69 -13.63
C ASP A 170 -0.32 10.47 -12.45
N ARG A 171 0.16 9.77 -11.41
CA ARG A 171 0.84 10.42 -10.28
C ARG A 171 2.19 10.99 -10.70
N ILE A 172 2.95 10.27 -11.52
CA ILE A 172 4.24 10.74 -12.04
C ILE A 172 4.02 12.02 -12.86
N VAL A 173 3.07 12.02 -13.79
CA VAL A 173 2.78 13.17 -14.63
C VAL A 173 2.24 14.34 -13.79
N MET A 174 1.37 14.10 -12.81
CA MET A 174 0.88 15.11 -11.87
C MET A 174 2.04 15.81 -11.14
N ILE A 175 3.01 15.04 -10.62
CA ILE A 175 4.17 15.60 -9.92
C ILE A 175 5.05 16.41 -10.87
N LEU A 176 5.35 15.89 -12.06
CA LEU A 176 6.19 16.56 -13.05
C LEU A 176 5.55 17.82 -13.63
N ALA A 177 4.22 17.85 -13.75
CA ALA A 177 3.46 19.02 -14.18
C ALA A 177 3.19 20.00 -13.01
N ASN A 178 3.59 19.67 -11.79
CA ASN A 178 3.30 20.41 -10.56
C ASN A 178 1.79 20.69 -10.37
N GLU A 179 0.97 19.69 -10.68
CA GLU A 179 -0.48 19.77 -10.55
C GLU A 179 -0.94 19.27 -9.17
N PRO A 180 -1.99 19.87 -8.58
CA PRO A 180 -2.47 19.51 -7.25
C PRO A 180 -3.27 18.19 -7.23
N ASN A 181 -3.64 17.66 -8.40
CA ASN A 181 -4.48 16.48 -8.51
C ASN A 181 -4.26 15.72 -9.84
N ILE A 182 -4.37 14.39 -9.80
CA ILE A 182 -4.29 13.56 -11.01
C ILE A 182 -5.38 13.88 -12.05
N ARG A 183 -6.49 14.50 -11.63
CA ARG A 183 -7.55 14.93 -12.57
C ARG A 183 -7.07 15.97 -13.57
N GLU A 184 -6.07 16.78 -13.22
CA GLU A 184 -5.53 17.81 -14.10
C GLU A 184 -4.68 17.21 -15.24
N VAL A 185 -4.26 15.95 -15.09
CA VAL A 185 -3.45 15.23 -16.09
C VAL A 185 -4.22 14.13 -16.82
N ILE A 186 -5.54 14.04 -16.57
CA ILE A 186 -6.46 13.11 -17.24
C ILE A 186 -7.43 13.92 -18.08
N ALA A 187 -7.54 13.63 -19.38
CA ALA A 187 -8.37 14.41 -20.29
C ALA A 187 -9.88 14.44 -19.91
N PHE A 188 -10.41 13.31 -19.44
CA PHE A 188 -11.83 13.16 -19.05
C PHE A 188 -11.96 12.46 -17.68
N PRO A 189 -11.60 13.16 -16.59
CA PRO A 189 -11.55 12.57 -15.26
C PRO A 189 -12.96 12.29 -14.73
N LYS A 190 -13.06 11.41 -13.73
CA LYS A 190 -14.30 11.12 -13.00
C LYS A 190 -14.35 11.89 -11.68
N ASN A 191 -15.55 12.22 -11.23
CA ASN A 191 -15.75 12.80 -9.90
C ASN A 191 -15.59 11.71 -8.80
N GLN A 192 -15.75 12.10 -7.53
CA GLN A 192 -15.60 11.15 -6.40
C GLN A 192 -16.67 10.04 -6.38
N ALA A 193 -17.79 10.23 -7.08
CA ALA A 193 -18.84 9.23 -7.24
C ALA A 193 -18.65 8.36 -8.50
N ALA A 194 -17.44 8.34 -9.07
CA ALA A 194 -17.10 7.63 -10.31
C ALA A 194 -17.95 8.04 -11.53
N ARG A 195 -18.49 9.27 -11.54
CA ARG A 195 -19.31 9.77 -12.65
C ARG A 195 -18.50 10.61 -13.61
N ASP A 196 -18.80 10.42 -14.89
CA ASP A 196 -18.42 11.34 -15.96
C ASP A 196 -19.52 12.40 -16.09
N VAL A 197 -19.25 13.60 -15.59
CA VAL A 197 -20.22 14.69 -15.60
C VAL A 197 -20.38 15.31 -16.99
N MET A 198 -19.39 15.15 -17.87
CA MET A 198 -19.44 15.66 -19.23
C MET A 198 -20.30 14.76 -20.12
N ALA A 199 -20.12 13.44 -20.00
CA ALA A 199 -20.84 12.45 -20.79
C ALA A 199 -22.16 11.98 -20.13
N GLY A 200 -22.43 12.34 -18.89
CA GLY A 200 -23.61 11.88 -18.15
C GLY A 200 -23.55 10.38 -17.81
N ALA A 201 -22.36 9.85 -17.52
CA ALA A 201 -22.13 8.42 -17.27
C ALA A 201 -21.83 8.11 -15.78
N PRO A 202 -22.19 6.92 -15.27
CA PRO A 202 -22.95 5.86 -15.95
C PRO A 202 -24.42 6.26 -16.15
N SER A 203 -25.07 5.61 -17.11
CA SER A 203 -26.50 5.77 -17.42
C SER A 203 -27.23 4.42 -17.31
N PRO A 204 -28.57 4.39 -17.21
CA PRO A 204 -29.33 3.15 -17.26
C PRO A 204 -29.03 2.37 -18.55
N ALA A 205 -28.91 1.04 -18.42
CA ALA A 205 -28.81 0.14 -19.57
C ALA A 205 -30.18 -0.11 -20.19
N GLU A 206 -30.23 -0.36 -21.50
CA GLU A 206 -31.48 -0.66 -22.18
C GLU A 206 -32.00 -2.06 -21.80
N PRO A 207 -33.32 -2.26 -21.70
CA PRO A 207 -33.88 -3.58 -21.36
C PRO A 207 -33.45 -4.70 -22.31
N GLY A 208 -33.24 -4.40 -23.60
CA GLY A 208 -32.75 -5.35 -24.58
C GLY A 208 -31.33 -5.85 -24.26
N GLN A 209 -30.42 -4.94 -23.86
CA GLN A 209 -29.05 -5.26 -23.49
C GLN A 209 -28.99 -6.14 -22.24
N LEU A 210 -29.81 -5.81 -21.24
CA LEU A 210 -29.90 -6.61 -20.01
C LEU A 210 -30.38 -8.04 -20.28
N LYS A 211 -31.38 -8.17 -21.16
CA LYS A 211 -31.91 -9.47 -21.58
C LYS A 211 -30.88 -10.31 -22.33
N GLU A 212 -30.15 -9.70 -23.27
CA GLU A 212 -29.09 -10.37 -24.04
C GLU A 212 -27.97 -10.90 -23.14
N LEU A 213 -27.58 -10.11 -22.12
CA LEU A 213 -26.57 -10.49 -21.15
C LEU A 213 -27.09 -11.40 -20.03
N HIS A 214 -28.38 -11.77 -20.04
CA HIS A 214 -29.04 -12.57 -19.01
C HIS A 214 -28.89 -12.00 -17.59
N ILE A 215 -28.91 -10.68 -17.45
CA ILE A 215 -28.83 -9.95 -16.16
C ILE A 215 -30.08 -9.11 -15.92
N ALA A 216 -30.34 -8.80 -14.65
CA ALA A 216 -31.45 -7.93 -14.24
C ALA A 216 -31.01 -7.00 -13.10
N ILE A 217 -31.50 -5.76 -13.12
CA ILE A 217 -31.32 -4.83 -12.00
C ILE A 217 -32.27 -5.28 -10.89
N ARG A 218 -31.74 -5.45 -9.67
CA ARG A 218 -32.55 -5.73 -8.48
C ARG A 218 -32.98 -4.40 -7.85
N GLU A 219 -34.24 -4.33 -7.44
CA GLU A 219 -34.78 -3.22 -6.63
C GLU A 219 -34.24 -3.25 -5.21
#